data_AF-A0A967HIS3-F1
#
_entry.id   AF-A0A967HIS3-F1
#
_cell.length_a   1.000
_cell.length_b   1.000
_cell.length_c   1.000
_cell.angle_alpha   90.00
_cell.angle_beta   90.00
_cell.angle_gamma   90.00
#
_symmetry.space_group_name_H-M   'P 1'
#
loop_
_entity.id
_entity.type
_entity.pdbx_description
1 polymer ?
#
loop_
_entity_poly.entity_id
_entity_poly.type
_entity_poly.pdbx_seq_one_letter_code
_entity_poly.pdbx_strand_id
1 'polypeptide(L)'
;ILVEGTDRVLPSYPPDLSQSARRQLERLGVEVRTGALVTDIDPNGVRIGDETVPAGNVYWAAGVTASPLGARLGAPTDPAGRIAVE
;
A
#
# COMPACT_ATOMS: atom_id res chain seq x y z
N ILE A 1 0.01 2.86 -13.31
CA ILE A 1 1.08 3.19 -12.35
C ILE A 1 0.91 2.37 -11.08
N LEU A 2 2.00 1.92 -10.47
CA LEU A 2 2.06 1.36 -9.12
C LEU A 2 2.85 2.33 -8.24
N VAL A 3 2.27 2.70 -7.10
CA VAL A 3 2.87 3.63 -6.14
C VAL A 3 3.15 2.87 -4.83
N GLU A 4 4.37 2.98 -4.32
CA GLU A 4 4.84 2.32 -3.10
C GLU A 4 5.51 3.37 -2.19
N GLY A 5 5.09 3.40 -0.92
CA GLY A 5 5.57 4.37 0.05
C GLY A 5 6.99 4.09 0.54
N THR A 6 7.42 2.83 0.49
CA THR A 6 8.77 2.41 0.87
C THR A 6 9.77 2.50 -0.30
N ASP A 7 11.05 2.25 -0.03
CA ASP A 7 12.13 2.33 -1.03
C ASP A 7 12.02 1.29 -2.15
N ARG A 8 11.27 0.20 -1.94
CA ARG A 8 11.12 -0.90 -2.90
C ARG A 8 9.79 -1.63 -2.76
N VAL A 9 9.34 -2.22 -3.87
CA VAL A 9 8.20 -3.16 -3.84
C VAL A 9 8.55 -4.41 -3.03
N LEU A 10 7.54 -4.99 -2.38
CA LEU A 10 7.67 -6.22 -1.58
C LEU A 10 8.81 -6.12 -0.54
N PRO A 11 8.83 -5.11 0.36
CA PRO A 11 9.97 -4.84 1.24
C PRO A 11 10.26 -5.95 2.26
N SER A 12 9.28 -6.84 2.51
CA SER A 12 9.44 -8.05 3.33
C SER A 12 10.30 -9.14 2.70
N TYR A 13 10.62 -9.02 1.40
CA TYR A 13 11.46 -9.96 0.68
C TYR A 13 12.91 -9.44 0.57
N PRO A 14 13.89 -10.35 0.33
CA PRO A 14 15.25 -10.00 -0.06
C PRO A 14 15.30 -8.97 -1.20
N PRO A 15 16.26 -8.01 -1.16
CA PRO A 15 16.32 -6.91 -2.14
C PRO A 15 16.43 -7.34 -3.61
N ASP A 16 17.08 -8.46 -3.89
CA ASP A 16 17.22 -9.03 -5.23
C ASP A 16 15.88 -9.53 -5.79
N LEU A 17 15.04 -10.13 -4.94
CA LEU A 17 13.67 -10.51 -5.29
C LEU A 17 12.77 -9.30 -5.52
N SER A 18 12.86 -8.26 -4.69
CA SER A 18 12.17 -6.99 -4.91
C SER A 18 12.56 -6.36 -6.26
N GLN A 19 13.85 -6.37 -6.60
CA GLN A 19 14.35 -5.85 -7.88
C GLN A 19 13.86 -6.72 -9.05
N SER A 20 13.80 -8.04 -8.87
CA SER A 20 13.23 -8.95 -9.87
C SER A 20 11.75 -8.66 -10.14
N ALA A 21 10.96 -8.47 -9.08
CA ALA A 21 9.54 -8.12 -9.18
C ALA A 21 9.35 -6.78 -9.90
N ARG A 22 10.13 -5.75 -9.56
CA ARG A 22 10.11 -4.45 -10.26
C ARG A 22 10.37 -4.60 -11.76
N ARG A 23 11.42 -5.34 -12.15
CA ARG A 23 11.71 -5.59 -13.58
C ARG A 23 10.57 -6.30 -14.29
N GLN A 24 9.89 -7.23 -13.63
CA GLN A 24 8.75 -7.93 -14.20
C GLN A 24 7.55 -6.99 -14.40
N LEU A 25 7.25 -6.14 -13.42
CA LEU A 25 6.22 -5.11 -13.53
C LEU A 25 6.51 -4.13 -14.69
N GLU A 26 7.75 -3.63 -14.77
CA GLU A 26 8.16 -2.71 -15.84
C GLU A 26 8.08 -3.36 -17.23
N ARG A 27 8.42 -4.66 -17.35
CA ARG A 27 8.24 -5.44 -18.59
C ARG A 27 6.77 -5.60 -18.99
N LEU A 28 5.85 -5.58 -18.03
CA LEU A 28 4.41 -5.59 -18.28
C LEU A 28 3.86 -4.18 -18.60
N GLY A 29 4.71 -3.17 -18.68
CA GLY A 29 4.33 -1.78 -18.95
C GLY A 29 3.86 -1.02 -17.71
N VAL A 30 4.08 -1.55 -16.51
CA VAL A 30 3.74 -0.85 -15.26
C VAL A 30 4.82 0.17 -14.94
N GLU A 31 4.44 1.45 -14.89
CA GLU A 31 5.25 2.49 -14.25
C GLU A 31 5.27 2.27 -12.74
N VAL A 32 6.45 2.08 -12.15
CA VAL A 32 6.64 1.87 -10.71
C VAL A 32 7.28 3.10 -10.07
N ARG A 33 6.60 3.72 -9.09
CA ARG A 33 7.12 4.82 -8.27
C ARG A 33 7.23 4.38 -6.81
N THR A 34 8.46 4.30 -6.31
CA THR A 34 8.77 3.97 -4.91
C THR A 34 9.17 5.24 -4.14
N GLY A 35 9.18 5.17 -2.81
CA GLY A 35 9.45 6.32 -1.94
C GLY A 35 8.41 7.43 -2.07
N ALA A 36 7.22 7.09 -2.56
CA ALA A 36 6.19 8.03 -2.93
C ALA A 36 4.91 7.68 -2.17
N LEU A 37 4.40 8.61 -1.36
CA LEU A 37 3.19 8.42 -0.60
C LEU A 37 2.00 9.05 -1.32
N VAL A 38 0.95 8.26 -1.49
CA VAL A 38 -0.35 8.79 -1.86
C VAL A 38 -0.90 9.56 -0.67
N THR A 39 -1.25 10.82 -0.91
CA THR A 39 -1.73 11.76 0.11
C THR A 39 -3.22 12.03 0.01
N ASP A 40 -3.84 11.78 -1.15
CA ASP A 40 -5.27 11.92 -1.35
C ASP A 40 -5.73 11.14 -2.58
N ILE A 41 -7.01 10.77 -2.60
CA ILE A 41 -7.68 10.11 -3.71
C ILE A 41 -9.06 10.75 -3.87
N ASP A 42 -9.35 11.23 -5.07
CA ASP A 42 -10.63 11.84 -5.41
C ASP A 42 -11.17 11.24 -6.72
N PRO A 43 -12.37 11.64 -7.20
CA PRO A 43 -12.92 11.15 -8.46
C PRO A 43 -12.07 11.47 -9.71
N ASN A 44 -11.12 12.39 -9.63
CA ASN A 44 -10.26 12.80 -10.75
C ASN A 44 -8.94 12.01 -10.78
N GLY A 45 -8.52 11.41 -9.66
CA GLY A 45 -7.38 10.53 -9.60
C GLY A 45 -6.71 10.45 -8.23
N VAL A 46 -5.37 10.37 -8.26
CA VAL A 46 -4.53 10.15 -7.08
C VAL A 46 -3.56 11.31 -6.92
N ARG A 47 -3.43 11.83 -5.71
CA ARG A 47 -2.45 12.86 -5.37
C ARG A 47 -1.25 12.24 -4.65
N ILE A 48 -0.06 12.47 -5.19
CA ILE A 48 1.23 11.99 -4.67
C ILE A 48 2.07 13.22 -4.30
N GLY A 49 2.06 13.59 -3.01
CA GLY A 49 2.61 14.88 -2.58
C GLY A 49 1.83 16.04 -3.21
N ASP A 50 2.50 16.83 -4.04
CA ASP A 50 1.90 17.97 -4.76
C ASP A 50 1.51 17.62 -6.21
N GLU A 51 1.83 16.41 -6.69
CA GLU A 51 1.50 15.96 -8.04
C GLU A 51 0.14 15.26 -8.06
N THR A 52 -0.70 15.60 -9.05
CA THR A 52 -1.93 14.86 -9.33
C THR A 52 -1.73 13.95 -10.54
N VAL A 53 -1.98 12.65 -10.35
CA VAL A 53 -1.99 11.63 -11.40
C VAL A 53 -3.45 11.30 -11.74
N PRO A 54 -3.94 11.67 -12.95
CA PRO A 54 -5.29 11.34 -13.37
C PRO A 54 -5.48 9.82 -13.47
N ALA A 55 -6.54 9.30 -12.85
CA ALA A 55 -6.84 7.87 -12.87
C ALA A 55 -8.34 7.63 -12.76
N GLY A 56 -8.91 6.87 -13.72
CA GLY A 56 -10.31 6.44 -13.65
C GLY A 56 -10.56 5.27 -12.70
N ASN A 57 -9.51 4.51 -12.37
CA ASN A 57 -9.58 3.40 -11.43
C ASN A 57 -8.41 3.46 -10.46
N VAL A 58 -8.70 3.35 -9.17
CA VAL A 58 -7.71 3.34 -8.09
C VAL A 58 -7.93 2.10 -7.24
N TYR A 59 -6.90 1.26 -7.16
CA TYR A 59 -6.90 0.05 -6.35
C TYR A 59 -6.00 0.27 -5.12
N TRP A 60 -6.61 0.36 -3.94
CA TRP A 60 -5.88 0.60 -2.70
C TRP A 60 -5.46 -0.71 -2.03
N ALA A 61 -4.16 -0.97 -2.02
CA ALA A 61 -3.54 -2.11 -1.33
C ALA A 61 -2.52 -1.67 -0.27
N ALA A 62 -2.55 -0.39 0.14
CA ALA A 62 -1.61 0.17 1.10
C ALA A 62 -2.14 0.01 2.53
N GLY A 63 -1.76 -1.10 3.17
CA GLY A 63 -2.04 -1.37 4.58
C GLY A 63 -3.48 -1.80 4.87
N VAL A 64 -3.65 -2.55 5.94
CA VAL A 64 -4.96 -2.92 6.49
C VAL A 64 -4.91 -2.74 8.00
N THR A 65 -6.05 -2.35 8.57
CA THR A 65 -6.24 -2.29 10.02
C THR A 65 -7.34 -3.27 10.39
N ALA A 66 -7.23 -3.91 11.55
CA ALA A 66 -8.28 -4.79 12.03
C ALA A 66 -9.58 -4.03 12.34
N SER A 67 -10.69 -4.77 12.38
CA SER A 67 -12.00 -4.20 12.72
C SER A 67 -11.98 -3.57 14.12
N PRO A 68 -12.56 -2.36 14.30
CA PRO A 68 -12.65 -1.73 15.60
C PRO A 68 -13.59 -2.48 16.56
N LEU A 69 -14.33 -3.48 16.08
CA LEU A 69 -15.28 -4.24 16.90
C LEU A 69 -14.63 -4.94 18.08
N GLY A 70 -13.41 -5.51 17.92
CA GLY A 70 -12.72 -6.19 19.01
C GLY A 70 -12.48 -5.28 20.22
N ALA A 71 -11.93 -4.09 19.96
CA ALA A 71 -11.73 -3.06 20.99
C ALA A 71 -13.07 -2.58 21.58
N ARG A 72 -14.11 -2.38 20.76
CA ARG A 72 -15.45 -1.97 21.24
C ARG A 72 -16.12 -3.00 22.14
N LEU A 73 -15.80 -4.28 21.96
CA LEU A 73 -16.29 -5.37 22.79
C LEU A 73 -15.41 -5.59 24.04
N GLY A 74 -14.35 -4.81 24.23
CA GLY A 74 -13.43 -4.94 25.37
C GLY A 74 -12.49 -6.14 25.28
N ALA A 75 -12.34 -6.77 24.10
CA ALA A 75 -11.37 -7.84 23.92
C ALA A 75 -9.94 -7.29 23.95
N PRO A 76 -8.96 -8.03 24.51
CA PRO A 76 -7.55 -7.69 24.36
C PRO A 76 -7.15 -7.68 22.87
N THR A 77 -6.54 -6.58 22.43
CA THR A 77 -6.07 -6.41 21.05
C THR A 77 -4.61 -5.99 20.99
N ASP A 78 -3.92 -6.37 19.91
CA ASP A 78 -2.58 -5.86 19.59
C ASP A 78 -2.61 -4.43 19.01
N PRO A 79 -1.45 -3.78 18.74
CA PRO A 79 -1.41 -2.43 18.15
C PRO A 79 -2.07 -2.31 16.77
N ALA A 80 -2.25 -3.41 16.04
CA ALA A 80 -2.96 -3.45 14.77
C ALA A 80 -4.48 -3.66 14.92
N GLY A 81 -4.97 -3.79 16.16
CA GLY A 81 -6.38 -4.00 16.51
C GLY A 81 -6.85 -5.45 16.42
N ARG A 82 -5.94 -6.42 16.23
CA ARG A 82 -6.29 -7.83 16.08
C ARG A 82 -6.57 -8.45 17.44
N ILE A 83 -7.58 -9.31 17.53
CA ILE A 83 -7.92 -10.05 18.76
C ILE A 83 -6.98 -11.25 18.89
N ALA A 84 -6.39 -11.43 20.07
CA ALA A 84 -5.60 -12.63 20.37
C ALA A 84 -6.52 -13.85 20.50
N VAL A 85 -6.10 -14.98 19.93
CA VAL A 85 -6.78 -16.28 20.03
C VAL A 85 -5.84 -17.29 20.68
N GLU A 86 -6.41 -18.23 21.44
CA GLU A 86 -5.71 -19.31 22.14
C GLU A 86 -5.77 -20.63 21.37
#